data_AF-A0A3R8MWD3-F1
#
_entry.id   AF-A0A3R8MWD3-F1
#
_cell.length_a   1.000
_cell.length_b   1.000
_cell.length_c   1.000
_cell.angle_alpha   90.00
_cell.angle_beta   90.00
_cell.angle_gamma   90.00
#
_symmetry.space_group_name_H-M   'P 1'
#
loop_
_entity.id
_entity.type
_entity.pdbx_description
1 polymer ?
#
loop_
_entity_poly.entity_id
_entity_poly.type
_entity_poly.pdbx_seq_one_letter_code
_entity_poly.pdbx_strand_id
1 'polypeptide(L)'
;MKRFSRTPVCAGVLLACAVGLAACGGSSGGSSTPGTNSGGSGSTAWQTNANGDVALKFAAYNGGEKISCANSLALGTKLRSVKMEDFRFYIANVNLIRADGTKVPLKLKQANDYNYTSTDGNTTLSLIDLEQKGVGECDGTVETNDTIEGTVAAGSYTGVEMTVGVPFELNHLNTADASTPRLLQNSVHPGMSWNWRGGRKFTKIEFGQNTAADPTPWESADVENGKADDGEIRMHLGSTGCVGDPANGTPISSCKAPNRLTVTLNGFDPTKQVVAFDAHALFNYDIASKAEGAGGCMSGATSAGCAKPFEFLALDWKADGSGTGLPVAGKTQSVLKAVNGQ
;
A
#
# COMPACT_ATOMS: atom_id res chain seq x y z
N MET A 1 2.47 33.40 -63.43
CA MET A 1 2.45 32.34 -64.47
C MET A 1 1.74 31.12 -63.90
N LYS A 2 0.73 30.62 -64.64
CA LYS A 2 0.05 29.30 -64.59
C LYS A 2 -0.33 28.68 -63.23
N ARG A 3 -1.66 28.55 -63.06
CA ARG A 3 -2.44 27.69 -62.15
C ARG A 3 -1.99 26.23 -62.15
N PHE A 4 -2.23 25.49 -61.07
CA PHE A 4 -3.00 24.24 -61.08
C PHE A 4 -3.49 23.85 -59.67
N SER A 5 -4.80 23.58 -59.55
CA SER A 5 -5.48 22.96 -58.41
C SER A 5 -5.20 21.46 -58.29
N ARG A 6 -5.39 20.89 -57.09
CA ARG A 6 -6.32 19.76 -56.81
C ARG A 6 -6.27 19.32 -55.33
N THR A 7 -7.44 19.27 -54.69
CA THR A 7 -7.82 18.42 -53.55
C THR A 7 -8.62 17.21 -54.08
N PRO A 8 -9.16 16.29 -53.25
CA PRO A 8 -8.53 15.31 -52.35
C PRO A 8 -8.96 13.86 -52.72
N VAL A 9 -8.42 12.82 -52.08
CA VAL A 9 -8.99 11.45 -52.15
C VAL A 9 -9.06 10.83 -50.76
N CYS A 10 -10.29 10.52 -50.35
CA CYS A 10 -10.63 9.63 -49.22
C CYS A 10 -10.44 8.17 -49.64
N ALA A 11 -9.95 7.33 -48.73
CA ALA A 11 -10.13 5.88 -48.81
C ALA A 11 -10.52 5.36 -47.42
N GLY A 12 -11.81 5.09 -47.25
CA GLY A 12 -12.33 4.29 -46.16
C GLY A 12 -12.20 2.81 -46.49
N VAL A 13 -11.87 1.99 -45.49
CA VAL A 13 -11.95 0.53 -45.57
C VAL A 13 -12.94 0.07 -44.51
N LEU A 14 -14.12 -0.31 -44.98
CA LEU A 14 -15.10 -1.15 -44.30
C LEU A 14 -14.65 -2.61 -44.47
N LEU A 15 -14.58 -3.39 -43.39
CA LEU A 15 -14.54 -4.84 -43.47
C LEU A 15 -15.71 -5.43 -42.70
N ALA A 16 -16.53 -6.19 -43.44
CA ALA A 16 -17.81 -6.72 -43.06
C ALA A 16 -17.73 -8.04 -42.29
N CYS A 17 -18.79 -8.31 -41.54
CA CYS A 17 -19.11 -9.56 -40.86
C CYS A 17 -19.19 -10.77 -41.82
N ALA A 18 -18.76 -11.94 -41.34
CA ALA A 18 -19.19 -13.23 -41.88
C ALA A 18 -19.62 -14.16 -40.73
N VAL A 19 -20.91 -14.45 -40.70
CA VAL A 19 -21.58 -15.43 -39.83
C VAL A 19 -21.51 -16.78 -40.54
N GLY A 20 -20.99 -17.81 -39.86
CA GLY A 20 -21.01 -19.20 -40.33
C GLY A 20 -21.90 -20.05 -39.45
N LEU A 21 -23.13 -20.30 -39.89
CA LEU A 21 -24.00 -21.38 -39.40
C LEU A 21 -23.69 -22.65 -40.19
N ALA A 22 -23.38 -23.75 -39.50
CA ALA A 22 -23.55 -25.11 -40.02
C ALA A 22 -24.09 -26.01 -38.91
N ALA A 23 -25.24 -26.63 -39.19
CA ALA A 23 -25.96 -27.56 -38.32
C ALA A 23 -26.02 -28.96 -38.98
N CYS A 24 -26.00 -29.99 -38.12
CA CYS A 24 -26.52 -31.38 -38.24
C CYS A 24 -25.54 -32.32 -37.50
N GLY A 25 -25.94 -33.27 -36.66
CA GLY A 25 -27.24 -33.80 -36.29
C GLY A 25 -27.11 -34.62 -35.00
N GLY A 26 -28.23 -34.80 -34.30
CA GLY A 26 -28.25 -35.36 -32.95
C GLY A 26 -28.37 -36.88 -32.85
N SER A 27 -28.35 -37.36 -31.60
CA SER A 27 -29.28 -38.38 -31.12
C SER A 27 -29.41 -38.30 -29.59
N SER A 28 -30.49 -38.90 -29.11
CA SER A 28 -31.28 -38.67 -27.92
C SER A 28 -30.75 -39.20 -26.57
N GLY A 29 -31.16 -38.54 -25.47
CA GLY A 29 -31.62 -39.22 -24.25
C GLY A 29 -31.04 -38.73 -22.92
N GLY A 30 -31.87 -38.08 -22.09
CA GLY A 30 -31.65 -37.97 -20.63
C GLY A 30 -31.85 -36.58 -20.04
N SER A 31 -33.08 -36.29 -19.58
CA SER A 31 -33.44 -35.09 -18.81
C SER A 31 -33.09 -35.27 -17.34
N SER A 32 -32.32 -34.33 -16.75
CA SER A 32 -32.63 -33.71 -15.44
C SER A 32 -31.61 -32.62 -15.05
N THR A 33 -32.05 -31.36 -15.14
CA THR A 33 -31.62 -30.15 -14.40
C THR A 33 -30.16 -29.68 -14.43
N PRO A 34 -29.87 -28.49 -14.99
CA PRO A 34 -28.62 -27.75 -14.74
C PRO A 34 -28.71 -27.06 -13.36
N GLY A 35 -28.09 -27.67 -12.36
CA GLY A 35 -27.72 -26.97 -11.13
C GLY A 35 -26.52 -26.07 -11.42
N THR A 36 -26.72 -24.77 -11.23
CA THR A 36 -25.76 -23.68 -11.32
C THR A 36 -24.35 -24.06 -10.86
N ASN A 37 -23.40 -24.09 -11.80
CA ASN A 37 -21.97 -23.96 -11.50
C ASN A 37 -21.75 -22.57 -10.90
N SER A 38 -21.84 -22.48 -9.58
CA SER A 38 -21.24 -21.40 -8.82
C SER A 38 -19.74 -21.56 -8.99
N GLY A 39 -19.13 -20.77 -9.88
CA GLY A 39 -17.69 -20.65 -10.00
C GLY A 39 -17.12 -20.07 -8.71
N GLY A 40 -16.93 -20.93 -7.71
CA GLY A 40 -16.00 -20.66 -6.62
C GLY A 40 -14.63 -20.58 -7.25
N SER A 41 -14.03 -19.39 -7.26
CA SER A 41 -12.61 -19.23 -7.54
C SER A 41 -11.88 -20.06 -6.49
N GLY A 42 -11.52 -21.29 -6.85
CA GLY A 42 -10.78 -22.19 -5.99
C GLY A 42 -9.44 -21.55 -5.70
N SER A 43 -9.26 -21.03 -4.49
CA SER A 43 -7.95 -20.72 -3.95
C SER A 43 -7.12 -22.00 -4.01
N THR A 44 -6.28 -22.11 -5.04
CA THR A 44 -5.29 -23.18 -5.14
C THR A 44 -4.32 -22.99 -3.99
N ALA A 45 -4.37 -23.90 -3.02
CA ALA A 45 -3.41 -23.90 -1.93
C ALA A 45 -1.99 -24.14 -2.50
N TRP A 46 -1.01 -23.47 -1.93
CA TRP A 46 0.41 -23.67 -2.24
C TRP A 46 1.09 -24.45 -1.12
N GLN A 47 2.15 -25.19 -1.46
CA GLN A 47 2.91 -25.99 -0.51
C GLN A 47 4.23 -25.30 -0.19
N THR A 48 4.59 -25.25 1.09
CA THR A 48 5.96 -24.90 1.49
C THR A 48 6.93 -26.02 1.10
N ASN A 49 8.22 -25.70 1.04
CA ASN A 49 9.26 -26.73 0.99
C ASN A 49 9.36 -27.50 2.33
N ALA A 50 10.24 -28.50 2.40
CA ALA A 50 10.45 -29.31 3.61
C ALA A 50 10.96 -28.49 4.82
N ASN A 51 11.64 -27.37 4.57
CA ASN A 51 12.14 -26.47 5.61
C ASN A 51 11.08 -25.45 6.07
N GLY A 52 9.97 -25.35 5.35
CA GLY A 52 8.93 -24.36 5.63
C GLY A 52 9.30 -22.94 5.20
N ASP A 53 10.27 -22.76 4.30
CA ASP A 53 10.75 -21.43 3.88
C ASP A 53 9.65 -20.66 3.13
N VAL A 54 9.51 -19.38 3.46
CA VAL A 54 8.54 -18.45 2.86
C VAL A 54 9.23 -17.12 2.60
N ALA A 55 9.00 -16.56 1.41
CA ALA A 55 9.40 -15.20 1.04
C ALA A 55 8.16 -14.44 0.54
N LEU A 56 7.77 -13.40 1.27
CA LEU A 56 6.68 -12.51 0.88
C LEU A 56 7.29 -11.28 0.21
N LYS A 57 7.07 -11.13 -1.09
CA LYS A 57 7.53 -9.96 -1.85
C LYS A 57 6.50 -8.85 -1.79
N PHE A 58 6.98 -7.61 -1.76
CA PHE A 58 6.19 -6.39 -1.74
C PHE A 58 6.59 -5.48 -2.89
N ALA A 59 5.63 -4.72 -3.41
CA ALA A 59 5.88 -3.73 -4.45
C ALA A 59 4.83 -2.62 -4.39
N ALA A 60 5.17 -1.45 -4.92
CA ALA A 60 4.26 -0.33 -5.07
C ALA A 60 3.71 -0.28 -6.51
N TYR A 61 2.41 -0.06 -6.64
CA TYR A 61 1.71 0.06 -7.90
C TYR A 61 0.77 1.27 -7.91
N ASN A 62 0.63 1.91 -9.06
CA ASN A 62 -0.44 2.84 -9.36
C ASN A 62 -1.41 2.13 -10.31
N GLY A 63 -2.40 1.45 -9.74
CA GLY A 63 -3.29 0.59 -10.52
C GLY A 63 -2.54 -0.64 -11.03
N GLY A 64 -2.17 -0.62 -12.33
CA GLY A 64 -1.38 -1.67 -12.99
C GLY A 64 0.09 -1.30 -13.23
N GLU A 65 0.47 -0.04 -13.03
CA GLU A 65 1.84 0.44 -13.29
C GLU A 65 2.70 0.31 -12.03
N LYS A 66 3.86 -0.33 -12.15
CA LYS A 66 4.80 -0.44 -11.02
C LYS A 66 5.46 0.92 -10.76
N ILE A 67 5.51 1.30 -9.49
CA ILE A 67 6.14 2.55 -9.04
C ILE A 67 7.62 2.27 -8.73
N SER A 68 8.50 3.21 -9.08
CA SER A 68 9.91 3.22 -8.67
C SER A 68 10.42 4.65 -8.59
N CYS A 69 11.56 4.86 -7.91
CA CYS A 69 12.20 6.18 -7.82
C CYS A 69 12.66 6.72 -9.17
N ALA A 70 12.94 5.84 -10.14
CA ALA A 70 13.54 6.23 -11.42
C ALA A 70 12.57 6.92 -12.39
N ASN A 71 11.26 6.70 -12.21
CA ASN A 71 10.24 7.09 -13.18
C ASN A 71 9.19 8.00 -12.56
N SER A 72 8.69 8.94 -13.37
CA SER A 72 7.46 9.65 -13.03
C SER A 72 6.23 8.79 -13.28
N LEU A 73 5.12 9.07 -12.59
CA LEU A 73 3.82 8.45 -12.82
C LEU A 73 2.71 9.51 -12.85
N ALA A 74 1.53 9.12 -13.35
CA ALA A 74 0.33 9.95 -13.34
C ALA A 74 -0.58 9.56 -12.17
N LEU A 75 -0.72 10.45 -11.18
CA LEU A 75 -1.44 10.17 -9.93
C LEU A 75 -2.74 10.98 -9.80
N GLY A 76 -3.71 10.41 -9.10
CA GLY A 76 -4.99 11.07 -8.81
C GLY A 76 -5.96 11.13 -9.98
N THR A 77 -7.17 11.61 -9.72
CA THR A 77 -8.24 11.69 -10.75
C THR A 77 -7.93 12.68 -11.87
N LYS A 78 -6.95 13.56 -11.66
CA LYS A 78 -6.45 14.52 -12.65
C LYS A 78 -5.16 14.08 -13.34
N LEU A 79 -4.65 12.88 -13.02
CA LEU A 79 -3.46 12.32 -13.65
C LEU A 79 -2.24 13.27 -13.58
N ARG A 80 -2.04 13.92 -12.42
CA ARG A 80 -0.92 14.84 -12.20
C ARG A 80 0.40 14.08 -12.33
N SER A 81 1.39 14.68 -13.00
CA SER A 81 2.71 14.05 -13.10
C SER A 81 3.48 14.21 -11.80
N VAL A 82 3.88 13.10 -11.19
CA VAL A 82 4.61 13.09 -9.92
C VAL A 82 5.83 12.17 -9.98
N LYS A 83 6.77 12.40 -9.06
CA LYS A 83 7.90 11.50 -8.78
C LYS A 83 7.82 11.03 -7.33
N MET A 84 8.22 9.78 -7.10
CA MET A 84 8.26 9.20 -5.75
C MET A 84 9.44 9.79 -4.96
N GLU A 85 9.18 10.14 -3.70
CA GLU A 85 10.19 10.64 -2.76
C GLU A 85 10.42 9.65 -1.60
N ASP A 86 9.36 8.95 -1.17
CA ASP A 86 9.44 7.92 -0.13
C ASP A 86 8.28 6.91 -0.29
N PHE A 87 8.55 5.64 0.00
CA PHE A 87 7.52 4.59 -0.04
C PHE A 87 7.88 3.46 0.93
N ARG A 88 7.67 3.72 2.22
CA ARG A 88 8.01 2.81 3.31
C ARG A 88 6.82 2.53 4.20
N PHE A 89 6.70 1.30 4.70
CA PHE A 89 5.63 0.94 5.63
C PHE A 89 5.99 -0.28 6.48
N TYR A 90 5.47 -0.30 7.71
CA TYR A 90 5.69 -1.39 8.65
C TYR A 90 4.64 -2.49 8.48
N ILE A 91 5.09 -3.75 8.53
CA ILE A 91 4.26 -4.95 8.58
C ILE A 91 4.56 -5.69 9.87
N ALA A 92 3.54 -5.90 10.70
CA ALA A 92 3.61 -6.65 11.94
C ALA A 92 2.86 -7.98 11.84
N ASN A 93 3.34 -8.97 12.60
CA ASN A 93 2.64 -10.22 12.92
C ASN A 93 2.08 -10.94 11.69
N VAL A 94 2.98 -11.29 10.77
CA VAL A 94 2.62 -12.07 9.58
C VAL A 94 2.19 -13.49 9.96
N ASN A 95 1.05 -13.92 9.44
CA ASN A 95 0.47 -15.23 9.63
C ASN A 95 0.08 -15.84 8.29
N LEU A 96 0.51 -17.06 8.02
CA LEU A 96 0.05 -17.83 6.85
C LEU A 96 -1.26 -18.55 7.21
N ILE A 97 -2.19 -18.58 6.27
CA ILE A 97 -3.55 -19.11 6.49
C ILE A 97 -3.66 -20.48 5.85
N ARG A 98 -4.12 -21.48 6.60
CA ARG A 98 -4.44 -22.82 6.08
C ARG A 98 -5.87 -22.88 5.53
N ALA A 99 -6.18 -23.95 4.79
CA ALA A 99 -7.50 -24.16 4.20
C ALA A 99 -8.65 -24.24 5.24
N ASP A 100 -8.35 -24.64 6.48
CA ASP A 100 -9.30 -24.68 7.60
C ASP A 100 -9.44 -23.32 8.32
N GLY A 101 -8.76 -22.27 7.84
CA GLY A 101 -8.73 -20.94 8.45
C GLY A 101 -7.69 -20.78 9.56
N THR A 102 -6.96 -21.84 9.93
CA THR A 102 -5.91 -21.76 10.96
C THR A 102 -4.81 -20.81 10.52
N LYS A 103 -4.46 -19.87 11.40
CA LYS A 103 -3.36 -18.91 11.21
C LYS A 103 -2.07 -19.46 11.83
N VAL A 104 -0.99 -19.40 11.06
CA VAL A 104 0.33 -19.90 11.46
C VAL A 104 1.32 -18.76 11.42
N PRO A 105 1.91 -18.36 12.55
CA PRO A 105 2.83 -17.23 12.58
C PRO A 105 4.09 -17.53 11.77
N LEU A 106 4.48 -16.58 10.93
CA LEU A 106 5.76 -16.59 10.22
C LEU A 106 6.87 -16.25 11.21
N LYS A 107 7.83 -17.15 11.37
CA LYS A 107 9.06 -16.89 12.13
C LYS A 107 10.05 -16.18 11.21
N LEU A 108 10.35 -14.92 11.49
CA LEU A 108 11.34 -14.15 10.72
C LEU A 108 12.70 -14.83 10.77
N LYS A 109 13.40 -14.85 9.63
CA LYS A 109 14.68 -15.55 9.46
C LYS A 109 15.79 -15.00 10.36
N GLN A 110 15.83 -13.69 10.56
CA GLN A 110 16.80 -13.02 11.41
C GLN A 110 16.30 -11.63 11.83
N ALA A 111 16.78 -11.14 12.96
CA ALA A 111 16.68 -9.74 13.32
C ALA A 111 17.80 -8.94 12.63
N ASN A 112 17.47 -7.78 12.06
CA ASN A 112 18.41 -6.89 11.39
C ASN A 112 17.84 -5.45 11.36
N ASP A 113 18.39 -4.59 10.50
CA ASP A 113 17.93 -3.22 10.27
C ASP A 113 16.45 -3.15 9.88
N TYR A 114 15.89 -4.20 9.27
CA TYR A 114 14.53 -4.20 8.74
C TYR A 114 13.59 -5.15 9.47
N ASN A 115 14.09 -6.04 10.32
CA ASN A 115 13.31 -7.11 10.95
C ASN A 115 13.55 -7.19 12.44
N TYR A 116 12.48 -7.41 13.20
CA TYR A 116 12.50 -7.60 14.64
C TYR A 116 11.55 -8.71 15.06
N THR A 117 12.00 -9.50 16.02
CA THR A 117 11.19 -10.48 16.76
C THR A 117 11.38 -10.19 18.25
N SER A 118 10.28 -10.04 18.98
CA SER A 118 10.31 -9.86 20.43
C SER A 118 10.92 -11.08 21.13
N THR A 119 11.45 -10.89 22.34
CA THR A 119 12.11 -11.96 23.11
C THR A 119 11.21 -13.17 23.37
N ASP A 120 9.90 -12.94 23.53
CA ASP A 120 8.90 -14.01 23.70
C ASP A 120 8.43 -14.62 22.37
N GLY A 121 8.88 -14.11 21.23
CA GLY A 121 8.53 -14.57 19.89
C GLY A 121 7.11 -14.23 19.43
N ASN A 122 6.35 -13.48 20.24
CA ASN A 122 4.93 -13.21 19.96
C ASN A 122 4.70 -12.01 19.04
N THR A 123 5.69 -11.12 18.96
CA THR A 123 5.62 -9.91 18.12
C THR A 123 6.72 -9.95 17.08
N THR A 124 6.32 -9.87 15.81
CA THR A 124 7.25 -9.67 14.70
C THR A 124 6.95 -8.35 14.01
N LEU A 125 7.98 -7.66 13.55
CA LEU A 125 7.87 -6.39 12.84
C LEU A 125 8.91 -6.34 11.73
N SER A 126 8.47 -5.98 10.54
CA SER A 126 9.31 -5.73 9.38
C SER A 126 9.04 -4.34 8.82
N LEU A 127 10.08 -3.62 8.38
CA LEU A 127 9.94 -2.41 7.57
C LEU A 127 10.06 -2.79 6.10
N ILE A 128 8.99 -2.60 5.33
CA ILE A 128 9.07 -2.65 3.87
C ILE A 128 9.59 -1.32 3.39
N ASP A 129 10.63 -1.39 2.56
CA ASP A 129 11.31 -0.25 2.02
C ASP A 129 11.46 -0.36 0.51
N LEU A 130 10.72 0.49 -0.20
CA LEU A 130 10.65 0.53 -1.66
C LEU A 130 11.20 1.84 -2.24
N GLU A 131 11.74 2.73 -1.40
CA GLU A 131 12.47 3.91 -1.86
C GLU A 131 13.96 3.61 -1.91
N GLN A 132 14.67 4.29 -2.80
CA GLN A 132 16.09 4.05 -3.03
C GLN A 132 16.81 5.38 -3.13
N LYS A 133 17.46 5.79 -2.04
CA LYS A 133 18.23 7.02 -1.97
C LYS A 133 19.25 7.10 -3.10
N GLY A 134 19.26 8.25 -3.79
CA GLY A 134 20.17 8.51 -4.90
C GLY A 134 19.65 8.06 -6.27
N VAL A 135 18.44 7.51 -6.35
CA VAL A 135 17.70 7.30 -7.59
C VAL A 135 16.54 8.29 -7.65
N GLY A 136 16.44 9.08 -8.72
CA GLY A 136 15.38 10.09 -8.86
C GLY A 136 15.33 11.06 -7.68
N GLU A 137 14.13 11.30 -7.14
CA GLU A 137 13.89 12.21 -6.00
C GLU A 137 13.82 11.48 -4.65
N CYS A 138 14.11 10.17 -4.60
CA CYS A 138 14.06 9.42 -3.34
C CYS A 138 15.23 9.81 -2.42
N ASP A 139 14.93 10.12 -1.15
CA ASP A 139 15.91 10.64 -0.18
C ASP A 139 16.02 9.85 1.15
N GLY A 140 15.40 8.66 1.28
CA GLY A 140 15.49 7.90 2.53
C GLY A 140 16.81 7.12 2.68
N THR A 141 16.81 5.79 2.54
CA THR A 141 17.99 4.92 2.70
C THR A 141 18.53 4.39 1.38
N VAL A 142 19.83 4.05 1.35
CA VAL A 142 20.46 3.48 0.15
C VAL A 142 20.00 2.04 -0.04
N GLU A 143 19.98 1.28 1.05
CA GLU A 143 19.45 -0.07 1.11
C GLU A 143 17.92 -0.07 1.08
N THR A 144 17.35 -1.12 0.49
CA THR A 144 15.91 -1.34 0.37
C THR A 144 15.54 -2.69 1.00
N ASN A 145 14.25 -2.90 1.24
CA ASN A 145 13.74 -4.17 1.74
C ASN A 145 12.33 -4.42 1.19
N ASP A 146 12.27 -5.08 0.05
CA ASP A 146 11.01 -5.42 -0.62
C ASP A 146 10.47 -6.81 -0.22
N THR A 147 11.14 -7.52 0.70
CA THR A 147 10.84 -8.92 0.99
C THR A 147 10.84 -9.21 2.49
N ILE A 148 9.83 -9.93 2.96
CA ILE A 148 9.84 -10.56 4.30
C ILE A 148 10.15 -12.04 4.14
N GLU A 149 11.26 -12.48 4.72
CA GLU A 149 11.68 -13.88 4.71
C GLU A 149 11.50 -14.53 6.09
N GLY A 150 11.04 -15.77 6.09
CA GLY A 150 10.90 -16.53 7.31
C GLY A 150 10.56 -18.00 7.07
N THR A 151 10.13 -18.65 8.15
CA THR A 151 9.71 -20.05 8.14
C THR A 151 8.36 -20.23 8.82
N VAL A 152 7.59 -21.19 8.32
CA VAL A 152 6.38 -21.71 8.98
C VAL A 152 6.49 -23.23 9.10
N ALA A 153 5.57 -23.86 9.83
CA ALA A 153 5.47 -25.31 9.80
C ALA A 153 5.20 -25.78 8.36
N ALA A 154 5.88 -26.84 7.92
CA ALA A 154 5.67 -27.39 6.58
C ALA A 154 4.19 -27.74 6.36
N GLY A 155 3.65 -27.39 5.19
CA GLY A 155 2.26 -27.70 4.85
C GLY A 155 1.67 -26.85 3.74
N SER A 156 0.34 -26.93 3.68
CA SER A 156 -0.49 -26.29 2.66
C SER A 156 -1.11 -25.00 3.17
N TYR A 157 -1.00 -23.92 2.40
CA TYR A 157 -1.51 -22.60 2.74
C TYR A 157 -2.33 -22.00 1.60
N THR A 158 -3.32 -21.19 1.97
CA THR A 158 -4.31 -20.58 1.07
C THR A 158 -4.36 -19.07 1.19
N GLY A 159 -3.50 -18.45 2.01
CA GLY A 159 -3.47 -17.00 2.14
C GLY A 159 -2.48 -16.50 3.17
N VAL A 160 -2.50 -15.19 3.39
CA VAL A 160 -1.71 -14.50 4.41
C VAL A 160 -2.57 -13.47 5.12
N GLU A 161 -2.35 -13.34 6.43
CA GLU A 161 -2.82 -12.22 7.24
C GLU A 161 -1.62 -11.48 7.83
N MET A 162 -1.69 -10.15 7.84
CA MET A 162 -0.64 -9.30 8.40
C MET A 162 -1.25 -8.00 8.90
N THR A 163 -0.51 -7.23 9.68
CA THR A 163 -0.95 -5.91 10.14
C THR A 163 -0.05 -4.82 9.58
N VAL A 164 -0.60 -3.85 8.87
CA VAL A 164 0.12 -2.61 8.55
C VAL A 164 0.12 -1.73 9.80
N GLY A 165 1.32 -1.43 10.29
CA GLY A 165 1.56 -0.58 11.45
C GLY A 165 2.50 -1.17 12.50
N VAL A 166 2.87 -0.34 13.47
CA VAL A 166 3.80 -0.71 14.55
C VAL A 166 2.99 -1.05 15.81
N PRO A 167 3.16 -2.23 16.43
CA PRO A 167 2.52 -2.59 17.70
C PRO A 167 2.68 -1.52 18.80
N PHE A 168 1.74 -1.42 19.73
CA PHE A 168 1.66 -0.28 20.66
C PHE A 168 2.89 -0.19 21.58
N GLU A 169 3.33 -1.33 22.08
CA GLU A 169 4.50 -1.51 22.92
C GLU A 169 5.82 -1.14 22.23
N LEU A 170 5.84 -1.11 20.90
CA LEU A 170 6.99 -0.71 20.08
C LEU A 170 6.90 0.73 19.57
N ASN A 171 5.68 1.23 19.35
CA ASN A 171 5.43 2.47 18.62
C ASN A 171 6.07 3.71 19.29
N HIS A 172 6.08 3.76 20.62
CA HIS A 172 6.47 4.94 21.39
C HIS A 172 7.82 4.81 22.09
N LEU A 173 8.62 3.80 21.75
CA LEU A 173 9.99 3.66 22.26
C LEU A 173 10.85 4.86 21.84
N ASN A 174 11.81 5.30 22.66
CA ASN A 174 12.65 6.43 22.29
C ASN A 174 13.47 6.10 21.03
N THR A 175 13.27 6.87 19.94
CA THR A 175 13.90 6.63 18.63
C THR A 175 15.42 6.82 18.61
N ALA A 176 15.98 7.45 19.65
CA ALA A 176 17.42 7.66 19.82
C ALA A 176 18.06 6.68 20.82
N ASP A 177 17.25 5.87 21.53
CA ASP A 177 17.75 4.90 22.49
C ASP A 177 18.32 3.67 21.79
N ALA A 178 19.53 3.26 22.16
CA ALA A 178 20.21 2.10 21.59
C ALA A 178 19.50 0.76 21.90
N SER A 179 18.67 0.70 22.95
CA SER A 179 17.85 -0.45 23.31
C SER A 179 16.59 -0.60 22.47
N THR A 180 16.15 0.47 21.80
CA THR A 180 15.05 0.42 20.83
C THR A 180 15.47 -0.49 19.67
N PRO A 181 14.60 -1.40 19.20
CA PRO A 181 14.89 -2.24 18.04
C PRO A 181 15.41 -1.41 16.85
N ARG A 182 16.46 -1.88 16.18
CA ARG A 182 17.17 -1.08 15.17
C ARG A 182 16.28 -0.53 14.05
N LEU A 183 15.32 -1.33 13.56
CA LEU A 183 14.32 -0.91 12.57
C LEU A 183 13.42 0.27 13.01
N LEU A 184 13.43 0.64 14.29
CA LEU A 184 12.64 1.72 14.89
C LEU A 184 13.51 2.91 15.31
N GLN A 185 14.84 2.85 15.12
CA GLN A 185 15.76 3.93 15.46
C GLN A 185 15.82 4.95 14.32
N ASN A 186 15.84 6.24 14.67
CA ASN A 186 15.90 7.32 13.68
C ASN A 186 17.24 7.36 12.93
N SER A 187 18.31 6.87 13.56
CA SER A 187 19.64 6.75 12.95
C SER A 187 19.73 5.66 11.90
N VAL A 188 18.80 4.69 11.91
CA VAL A 188 18.75 3.58 10.95
C VAL A 188 17.75 3.88 9.84
N HIS A 189 16.54 4.31 10.21
CA HIS A 189 15.48 4.68 9.25
C HIS A 189 15.04 6.13 9.43
N PRO A 190 15.82 7.09 8.91
CA PRO A 190 15.50 8.51 9.05
C PRO A 190 14.15 8.83 8.40
N GLY A 191 13.37 9.70 9.05
CA GLY A 191 12.08 10.15 8.55
C GLY A 191 10.89 9.23 8.87
N MET A 192 11.12 8.01 9.36
CA MET A 192 10.06 7.12 9.87
C MET A 192 9.62 7.45 11.30
N SER A 193 10.42 8.24 12.03
CA SER A 193 10.02 8.82 13.31
C SER A 193 8.93 9.90 13.12
N TRP A 194 8.03 10.04 14.08
CA TRP A 194 6.95 11.03 14.06
C TRP A 194 6.70 11.60 15.46
N ASN A 195 6.29 12.86 15.56
CA ASN A 195 5.64 13.35 16.77
C ASN A 195 4.13 13.56 16.59
N TRP A 196 3.36 12.84 17.41
CA TRP A 196 2.21 13.44 18.11
C TRP A 196 1.85 12.64 19.40
N ARG A 197 2.73 11.88 20.06
CA ARG A 197 3.96 12.33 20.76
C ARG A 197 4.97 11.17 20.83
N GLY A 198 5.95 11.20 19.92
CA GLY A 198 7.08 10.26 19.84
C GLY A 198 6.77 8.87 19.27
N GLY A 199 5.89 8.79 18.26
CA GLY A 199 5.51 7.54 17.59
C GLY A 199 6.32 7.26 16.32
N ARG A 200 5.94 6.21 15.58
CA ARG A 200 6.41 5.95 14.21
C ARG A 200 5.32 6.30 13.20
N LYS A 201 5.75 6.68 11.99
CA LYS A 201 4.94 6.56 10.78
C LYS A 201 4.83 5.09 10.43
N PHE A 202 3.63 4.54 10.47
CA PHE A 202 3.31 3.19 10.04
C PHE A 202 3.42 3.03 8.53
N THR A 203 3.13 4.12 7.83
CA THR A 203 3.26 4.27 6.39
C THR A 203 3.80 5.67 6.15
N LYS A 204 4.80 5.79 5.28
CA LYS A 204 5.34 7.03 4.75
C LYS A 204 5.36 6.89 3.22
N ILE A 205 4.40 7.53 2.56
CA ILE A 205 4.33 7.58 1.10
C ILE A 205 4.33 9.05 0.71
N GLU A 206 5.27 9.45 -0.13
CA GLU A 206 5.47 10.85 -0.53
C GLU A 206 5.71 10.93 -2.04
N PHE A 207 5.02 11.87 -2.67
CA PHE A 207 5.21 12.20 -4.08
C PHE A 207 5.36 13.70 -4.25
N GLY A 208 6.38 14.11 -4.99
CA GLY A 208 6.60 15.49 -5.42
C GLY A 208 6.13 15.71 -6.86
N GLN A 209 5.70 16.93 -7.16
CA GLN A 209 5.29 17.35 -8.49
C GLN A 209 6.47 17.25 -9.47
N ASN A 210 6.24 16.61 -10.62
CA ASN A 210 7.21 16.65 -11.71
C ASN A 210 7.01 17.92 -12.55
N THR A 211 7.52 19.06 -12.08
CA THR A 211 7.32 20.37 -12.73
C THR A 211 7.85 20.44 -14.17
N ALA A 212 8.80 19.58 -14.53
CA ALA A 212 9.30 19.47 -15.90
C ALA A 212 8.26 18.89 -16.88
N ALA A 213 7.41 17.97 -16.42
CA ALA A 213 6.36 17.34 -17.25
C ALA A 213 4.98 17.99 -17.06
N ASP A 214 4.71 18.51 -15.86
CA ASP A 214 3.48 19.18 -15.49
C ASP A 214 3.80 20.43 -14.66
N PRO A 215 4.05 21.59 -15.29
CA PRO A 215 4.49 22.81 -14.61
C PRO A 215 3.35 23.57 -13.92
N THR A 216 2.10 23.10 -14.01
CA THR A 216 0.95 23.81 -13.46
C THR A 216 1.01 23.76 -11.93
N PRO A 217 1.11 24.88 -11.21
CA PRO A 217 1.14 24.85 -9.76
C PRO A 217 -0.09 24.15 -9.18
N TRP A 218 0.08 23.42 -8.09
CA TRP A 218 -1.04 22.79 -7.40
C TRP A 218 -1.75 23.85 -6.55
N GLU A 219 -3.08 23.78 -6.43
CA GLU A 219 -3.82 24.70 -5.55
C GLU A 219 -3.45 24.47 -4.08
N SER A 220 -3.02 23.26 -3.76
CA SER A 220 -2.52 22.84 -2.46
C SER A 220 -1.09 23.28 -2.16
N ALA A 221 -0.35 23.79 -3.16
CA ALA A 221 1.02 24.24 -2.94
C ALA A 221 1.04 25.46 -2.01
N ASP A 222 2.02 25.48 -1.12
CA ASP A 222 2.29 26.67 -0.32
C ASP A 222 2.78 27.80 -1.22
N VAL A 223 2.45 29.03 -0.85
CA VAL A 223 2.83 30.22 -1.62
C VAL A 223 3.71 31.10 -0.75
N GLU A 224 4.99 31.19 -1.09
CA GLU A 224 5.95 32.08 -0.46
C GLU A 224 6.30 33.24 -1.41
N ASN A 225 6.23 34.48 -0.90
CA ASN A 225 6.58 35.69 -1.67
C ASN A 225 5.85 35.80 -3.03
N GLY A 226 4.61 35.29 -3.11
CA GLY A 226 3.79 35.30 -4.33
C GLY A 226 4.15 34.23 -5.36
N LYS A 227 5.04 33.29 -5.03
CA LYS A 227 5.40 32.14 -5.84
C LYS A 227 4.93 30.86 -5.15
N ALA A 228 4.20 30.02 -5.88
CA ALA A 228 3.86 28.68 -5.40
C ALA A 228 5.12 27.80 -5.40
N ASP A 229 5.31 27.05 -4.32
CA ASP A 229 6.28 25.97 -4.26
C ASP A 229 5.81 24.80 -5.14
N ASP A 230 6.70 23.82 -5.33
CA ASP A 230 6.36 22.61 -6.04
C ASP A 230 5.32 21.83 -5.22
N GLY A 231 4.30 21.29 -5.90
CA GLY A 231 3.24 20.54 -5.24
C GLY A 231 3.75 19.22 -4.65
N GLU A 232 3.24 18.85 -3.47
CA GLU A 232 3.58 17.60 -2.81
C GLU A 232 2.32 16.94 -2.25
N ILE A 233 2.28 15.61 -2.26
CA ILE A 233 1.23 14.83 -1.59
C ILE A 233 1.86 13.77 -0.70
N ARG A 234 1.38 13.69 0.54
CA ARG A 234 1.88 12.76 1.55
C ARG A 234 0.75 11.90 2.12
N MET A 235 1.03 10.61 2.31
CA MET A 235 0.25 9.73 3.16
C MET A 235 1.14 9.24 4.30
N HIS A 236 0.97 9.83 5.47
CA HIS A 236 1.58 9.36 6.71
C HIS A 236 0.49 8.74 7.62
N LEU A 237 0.60 7.44 7.85
CA LEU A 237 -0.30 6.70 8.76
C LEU A 237 0.35 6.52 10.12
N GLY A 238 -0.35 6.77 11.23
CA GLY A 238 0.20 6.61 12.59
C GLY A 238 -0.85 6.90 13.68
N SER A 239 -0.65 6.37 14.88
CA SER A 239 -1.66 6.24 15.95
C SER A 239 -2.36 7.47 16.60
N THR A 240 -2.99 8.44 15.94
CA THR A 240 -3.40 9.73 16.55
C THR A 240 -4.07 9.80 17.97
N GLY A 241 -3.91 10.93 18.67
CA GLY A 241 -4.59 11.22 19.95
C GLY A 241 -4.03 10.46 21.16
N CYS A 242 -2.70 10.41 21.32
CA CYS A 242 -2.05 9.71 22.43
C CYS A 242 -2.06 10.49 23.75
N VAL A 243 -2.14 9.76 24.87
CA VAL A 243 -2.06 10.29 26.24
C VAL A 243 -0.69 9.95 26.84
N GLY A 244 0.07 10.99 27.16
CA GLY A 244 1.39 10.91 27.80
C GLY A 244 2.27 12.10 27.39
N ASP A 245 3.48 12.15 27.94
CA ASP A 245 4.47 13.19 27.65
C ASP A 245 5.91 12.64 27.73
N PRO A 246 6.36 11.92 26.69
CA PRO A 246 7.68 11.27 26.70
C PRO A 246 8.84 12.27 26.85
N ALA A 247 8.66 13.51 26.40
CA ALA A 247 9.66 14.57 26.55
C ALA A 247 9.90 14.93 28.03
N ASN A 248 8.89 14.73 28.88
CA ASN A 248 8.94 14.96 30.32
C ASN A 248 8.93 13.64 31.12
N GLY A 249 9.32 12.52 30.50
CA GLY A 249 9.45 11.23 31.16
C GLY A 249 8.14 10.51 31.47
N THR A 250 7.00 10.98 30.96
CA THR A 250 5.70 10.30 31.10
C THR A 250 5.44 9.42 29.86
N PRO A 251 5.47 8.08 29.98
CA PRO A 251 5.24 7.19 28.84
C PRO A 251 3.87 7.41 28.19
N ILE A 252 3.77 7.06 26.91
CA ILE A 252 2.47 6.98 26.24
C ILE A 252 1.70 5.77 26.79
N SER A 253 0.51 6.03 27.32
CA SER A 253 -0.34 5.02 27.97
C SER A 253 -1.46 4.49 27.07
N SER A 254 -1.92 5.30 26.12
CA SER A 254 -2.98 4.95 25.18
C SER A 254 -2.99 5.94 24.02
N CYS A 255 -3.66 5.57 22.92
CA CYS A 255 -3.97 6.48 21.84
C CYS A 255 -5.40 6.27 21.36
N LYS A 256 -6.14 7.36 21.17
CA LYS A 256 -7.55 7.32 20.75
C LYS A 256 -7.70 6.59 19.41
N ALA A 257 -6.82 6.87 18.47
CA ALA A 257 -6.85 6.34 17.12
C ALA A 257 -5.61 5.48 16.86
N PRO A 258 -5.58 4.18 17.22
CA PRO A 258 -4.39 3.35 17.05
C PRO A 258 -3.93 3.24 15.59
N ASN A 259 -4.84 3.35 14.61
CA ASN A 259 -4.56 3.39 13.17
C ASN A 259 -3.74 2.20 12.66
N ARG A 260 -4.06 0.99 13.12
CA ARG A 260 -3.46 -0.27 12.66
C ARG A 260 -4.44 -1.01 11.78
N LEU A 261 -3.96 -1.47 10.63
CA LEU A 261 -4.78 -2.10 9.62
C LEU A 261 -4.45 -3.60 9.52
N THR A 262 -5.42 -4.48 9.76
CA THR A 262 -5.30 -5.89 9.42
C THR A 262 -5.59 -6.12 7.94
N VAL A 263 -4.67 -6.77 7.25
CA VAL A 263 -4.75 -7.15 5.83
C VAL A 263 -4.86 -8.66 5.75
N THR A 264 -5.92 -9.17 5.13
CA THR A 264 -6.10 -10.60 4.83
C THR A 264 -6.17 -10.79 3.32
N LEU A 265 -5.22 -11.53 2.75
CA LEU A 265 -5.17 -11.86 1.33
C LEU A 265 -5.49 -13.35 1.17
N ASN A 266 -6.78 -13.65 0.95
CA ASN A 266 -7.22 -15.00 0.60
C ASN A 266 -6.77 -15.35 -0.82
N GLY A 267 -6.39 -16.60 -1.03
CA GLY A 267 -5.83 -17.07 -2.30
C GLY A 267 -4.37 -16.69 -2.54
N PHE A 268 -3.70 -16.04 -1.57
CA PHE A 268 -2.33 -15.58 -1.77
C PHE A 268 -1.31 -16.74 -1.86
N ASP A 269 -0.58 -16.78 -2.97
CA ASP A 269 0.51 -17.71 -3.25
C ASP A 269 1.83 -16.94 -3.44
N PRO A 270 2.75 -16.91 -2.45
CA PRO A 270 4.01 -16.17 -2.53
C PRO A 270 4.96 -16.68 -3.62
N THR A 271 4.73 -17.87 -4.19
CA THR A 271 5.53 -18.41 -5.29
C THR A 271 5.12 -17.83 -6.64
N LYS A 272 3.93 -17.24 -6.73
CA LYS A 272 3.36 -16.67 -7.96
C LYS A 272 2.98 -15.20 -7.83
N GLN A 273 2.85 -14.69 -6.62
CA GLN A 273 2.25 -13.39 -6.35
C GLN A 273 3.13 -12.51 -5.48
N VAL A 274 2.89 -11.21 -5.62
CA VAL A 274 3.50 -10.14 -4.85
C VAL A 274 2.38 -9.42 -4.10
N VAL A 275 2.67 -8.98 -2.88
CA VAL A 275 1.81 -8.06 -2.13
C VAL A 275 2.02 -6.65 -2.69
N ALA A 276 1.07 -6.18 -3.48
CA ALA A 276 1.11 -4.85 -4.07
C ALA A 276 0.42 -3.83 -3.16
N PHE A 277 1.12 -2.75 -2.81
CA PHE A 277 0.52 -1.54 -2.31
C PHE A 277 -0.01 -0.72 -3.50
N ASP A 278 -1.31 -0.47 -3.55
CA ASP A 278 -2.00 0.26 -4.62
C ASP A 278 -2.19 1.74 -4.26
N ALA A 279 -1.25 2.56 -4.73
CA ALA A 279 -1.30 4.02 -4.60
C ALA A 279 -2.50 4.61 -5.38
N HIS A 280 -2.96 3.98 -6.47
CA HIS A 280 -4.12 4.48 -7.21
C HIS A 280 -5.36 4.46 -6.33
N ALA A 281 -5.59 3.37 -5.60
CA ALA A 281 -6.72 3.28 -4.68
C ALA A 281 -6.64 4.37 -3.60
N LEU A 282 -5.48 4.51 -2.95
CA LEU A 282 -5.26 5.44 -1.85
C LEU A 282 -5.43 6.91 -2.27
N PHE A 283 -4.93 7.26 -3.46
CA PHE A 283 -4.93 8.61 -4.02
C PHE A 283 -6.00 8.82 -5.08
N ASN A 284 -7.10 8.07 -5.07
CA ASN A 284 -8.19 8.21 -6.05
C ASN A 284 -9.06 9.46 -5.80
N TYR A 285 -8.44 10.63 -5.86
CA TYR A 285 -9.01 11.94 -5.61
C TYR A 285 -8.15 13.03 -6.32
N ASP A 286 -8.54 14.30 -6.27
CA ASP A 286 -7.75 15.38 -6.87
C ASP A 286 -6.62 15.81 -5.91
N ILE A 287 -5.44 15.20 -6.07
CA ILE A 287 -4.28 15.43 -5.20
C ILE A 287 -3.73 16.86 -5.22
N ALA A 288 -4.11 17.67 -6.20
CA ALA A 288 -3.67 19.07 -6.31
C ALA A 288 -4.70 20.06 -5.75
N SER A 289 -5.89 19.59 -5.36
CA SER A 289 -7.01 20.41 -4.89
C SER A 289 -6.82 20.80 -3.43
N LYS A 290 -6.97 22.09 -3.13
CA LYS A 290 -7.01 22.56 -1.74
C LYS A 290 -8.27 22.08 -1.01
N ALA A 291 -9.38 21.95 -1.73
CA ALA A 291 -10.68 21.54 -1.17
C ALA A 291 -10.70 20.07 -0.74
N GLU A 292 -9.92 19.21 -1.40
CA GLU A 292 -9.81 17.78 -1.08
C GLU A 292 -8.72 17.49 -0.02
N GLY A 293 -8.03 18.53 0.44
CA GLY A 293 -7.07 18.49 1.53
C GLY A 293 -5.65 18.76 1.04
N ALA A 294 -5.16 19.97 1.32
CA ALA A 294 -3.80 20.36 0.96
C ALA A 294 -2.74 19.47 1.62
N GLY A 295 -1.72 19.06 0.85
CA GLY A 295 -0.56 18.29 1.32
C GLY A 295 -0.83 16.82 1.68
N GLY A 296 -2.08 16.37 1.63
CA GLY A 296 -2.49 14.98 1.84
C GLY A 296 -2.87 14.65 3.28
N CYS A 297 -2.59 13.42 3.71
CA CYS A 297 -3.01 12.89 5.00
C CYS A 297 -1.84 12.64 5.95
N MET A 298 -1.89 13.31 7.10
CA MET A 298 -0.98 13.12 8.23
C MET A 298 -1.68 12.45 9.41
N SER A 299 -2.63 11.54 9.16
CA SER A 299 -3.50 10.91 10.17
C SER A 299 -4.30 11.88 11.06
N GLY A 300 -4.36 13.17 10.70
CA GLY A 300 -4.99 14.21 11.50
C GLY A 300 -6.48 13.96 11.70
N ALA A 301 -6.96 14.11 12.93
CA ALA A 301 -8.34 13.77 13.31
C ALA A 301 -9.39 14.56 12.53
N THR A 302 -9.06 15.77 12.05
CA THR A 302 -9.97 16.66 11.32
C THR A 302 -9.41 17.09 9.97
N SER A 303 -8.33 16.47 9.49
CA SER A 303 -7.73 16.83 8.19
C SER A 303 -8.56 16.28 7.04
N ALA A 304 -9.08 17.16 6.17
CA ALA A 304 -9.87 16.77 5.01
C ALA A 304 -9.12 15.78 4.10
N GLY A 305 -7.79 15.94 3.96
CA GLY A 305 -6.95 15.05 3.16
C GLY A 305 -6.89 13.61 3.67
N CYS A 306 -7.35 13.34 4.90
CA CYS A 306 -7.43 11.98 5.45
C CYS A 306 -8.74 11.25 5.17
N ALA A 307 -9.80 11.95 4.76
CA ALA A 307 -11.12 11.35 4.57
C ALA A 307 -11.09 10.19 3.57
N LYS A 308 -10.49 10.42 2.39
CA LYS A 308 -10.41 9.42 1.32
C LYS A 308 -9.41 8.29 1.63
N PRO A 309 -8.17 8.56 2.03
CA PRO A 309 -7.25 7.51 2.44
C PRO A 309 -7.81 6.57 3.52
N PHE A 310 -8.46 7.10 4.57
CA PHE A 310 -9.02 6.26 5.64
C PHE A 310 -10.22 5.42 5.18
N GLU A 311 -11.00 5.89 4.21
CA GLU A 311 -12.06 5.10 3.55
C GLU A 311 -11.47 3.83 2.91
N PHE A 312 -10.39 3.95 2.13
CA PHE A 312 -9.73 2.82 1.47
C PHE A 312 -8.90 1.95 2.41
N LEU A 313 -8.40 2.52 3.50
CA LEU A 313 -7.79 1.76 4.59
C LEU A 313 -8.83 1.04 5.45
N ALA A 314 -10.13 1.31 5.27
CA ALA A 314 -11.20 0.79 6.11
C ALA A 314 -10.99 1.08 7.61
N LEU A 315 -10.44 2.25 7.94
CA LEU A 315 -10.25 2.73 9.31
C LEU A 315 -11.28 3.82 9.63
N ASP A 316 -11.84 3.80 10.84
CA ASP A 316 -12.87 4.74 11.29
C ASP A 316 -12.29 6.14 11.48
N TRP A 317 -12.54 7.01 10.50
CA TRP A 317 -12.23 8.42 10.53
C TRP A 317 -13.50 9.25 10.30
N LYS A 318 -13.61 10.37 11.02
CA LYS A 318 -14.77 11.27 10.94
C LYS A 318 -14.28 12.71 10.96
N ALA A 319 -14.87 13.54 10.10
CA ALA A 319 -14.46 14.93 9.93
C ALA A 319 -14.59 15.80 11.19
N ASP A 320 -15.45 15.40 12.13
CA ASP A 320 -15.63 16.05 13.43
C ASP A 320 -14.57 15.65 14.48
N GLY A 321 -13.60 14.80 14.10
CA GLY A 321 -12.55 14.29 15.00
C GLY A 321 -13.02 13.19 15.96
N SER A 322 -14.25 12.70 15.82
CA SER A 322 -14.79 11.61 16.66
C SER A 322 -14.34 10.21 16.22
N GLY A 323 -13.68 10.09 15.06
CA GLY A 323 -13.16 8.83 14.54
C GLY A 323 -12.26 8.10 15.53
N THR A 324 -12.37 6.77 15.56
CA THR A 324 -11.67 5.90 16.50
C THR A 324 -10.39 5.30 15.93
N GLY A 325 -10.10 5.44 14.63
CA GLY A 325 -8.92 4.85 14.01
C GLY A 325 -8.87 3.32 14.05
N LEU A 326 -9.99 2.67 14.40
CA LEU A 326 -10.15 1.22 14.43
C LEU A 326 -10.69 0.73 13.09
N PRO A 327 -10.46 -0.54 12.72
CA PRO A 327 -11.09 -1.13 11.55
C PRO A 327 -12.61 -1.00 11.58
N VAL A 328 -13.20 -0.58 10.46
CA VAL A 328 -14.67 -0.46 10.32
C VAL A 328 -15.26 -1.85 10.12
N ALA A 329 -16.18 -2.24 11.01
CA ALA A 329 -16.84 -3.54 10.96
C ALA A 329 -17.51 -3.78 9.59
N GLY A 330 -17.25 -4.95 8.99
CA GLY A 330 -17.80 -5.34 7.69
C GLY A 330 -17.14 -4.67 6.47
N LYS A 331 -16.11 -3.85 6.66
CA LYS A 331 -15.30 -3.31 5.57
C LYS A 331 -13.92 -3.97 5.55
N THR A 332 -13.36 -4.08 4.35
CA THR A 332 -11.99 -4.54 4.13
C THR A 332 -11.22 -3.43 3.42
N GLN A 333 -9.97 -3.24 3.81
CA GLN A 333 -9.06 -2.35 3.10
C GLN A 333 -8.88 -2.77 1.63
N SER A 334 -8.55 -1.81 0.76
CA SER A 334 -8.31 -2.07 -0.67
C SER A 334 -6.94 -1.60 -1.15
N VAL A 335 -6.03 -1.26 -0.23
CA VAL A 335 -4.71 -0.69 -0.54
C VAL A 335 -3.61 -1.73 -0.68
N LEU A 336 -3.66 -2.86 0.02
CA LEU A 336 -2.79 -4.01 -0.20
C LEU A 336 -3.56 -5.12 -0.91
N LYS A 337 -3.05 -5.59 -2.05
CA LYS A 337 -3.67 -6.63 -2.87
C LYS A 337 -2.64 -7.64 -3.36
N ALA A 338 -3.09 -8.87 -3.62
CA ALA A 338 -2.27 -9.86 -4.31
C ALA A 338 -2.28 -9.58 -5.81
N VAL A 339 -1.10 -9.46 -6.43
CA VAL A 339 -0.96 -9.41 -7.90
C VAL A 339 -0.02 -10.51 -8.36
N ASN A 340 -0.22 -11.03 -9.56
CA ASN A 340 0.72 -11.99 -10.14
C ASN A 340 2.08 -11.29 -10.31
N GLY A 341 3.14 -11.92 -9.82
CA GLY A 341 4.50 -11.45 -10.02
C GLY A 341 4.83 -11.47 -11.51
N GLN A 342 5.40 -10.37 -12.01
CA GLN A 342 6.04 -10.32 -13.32
C GLN A 342 7.46 -10.88 -13.23
#